data_AF-A0A0F8YJ76-F1
#
_entry.id   AF-A0A0F8YJ76-F1
#
_cell.length_a   1.000
_cell.length_b   1.000
_cell.length_c   1.000
_cell.angle_alpha   90.00
_cell.angle_beta   90.00
_cell.angle_gamma   90.00
#
_symmetry.space_group_name_H-M   'P 1'
#
loop_
_entity.id
_entity.type
_entity.pdbx_description
1 polymer ?
#
loop_
_entity_poly.entity_id
_entity_poly.type
_entity_poly.pdbx_seq_one_letter_code
_entity_poly.pdbx_strand_id
1 'polypeptide(L)'
;MCTPAEGKLGTCGVRRNVNGVMISETYRKVSAVHYDPIEKKPLYHFFPGSTILSIGSIGCNLNCSFCQNCDISTADASGAPGYKDYAVEDIVSMGIDYPGNIGIAFTY
;
A
#
# COMPACT_ATOMS: atom_id res chain seq x y z
N MET A 1 -5.02 19.54 5.98
CA MET A 1 -4.00 18.79 6.74
C MET A 1 -4.70 17.73 7.59
N CYS A 2 -4.11 16.54 7.77
CA CYS A 2 -4.69 15.49 8.62
C CYS A 2 -4.23 15.68 10.07
N THR A 3 -5.05 16.33 10.90
CA THR A 3 -4.73 16.67 12.30
C THR A 3 -5.81 16.14 13.27
N PRO A 4 -5.96 14.82 13.40
CA PRO A 4 -6.92 14.25 14.35
C PRO A 4 -6.46 14.52 15.79
N ALA A 5 -7.41 14.54 16.73
CA ALA A 5 -7.10 14.69 18.16
C ALA A 5 -6.24 13.53 18.69
N GLU A 6 -5.63 13.70 19.86
CA GLU A 6 -4.82 12.66 20.51
C GLU A 6 -5.58 11.33 20.61
N GLY A 7 -4.92 10.23 20.25
CA GLY A 7 -5.48 8.90 20.22
C GLY A 7 -6.51 8.64 19.11
N LYS A 8 -6.81 9.62 18.23
CA LYS A 8 -7.76 9.45 17.13
C LYS A 8 -7.07 9.08 15.81
N LEU A 9 -7.80 8.33 14.99
CA LEU A 9 -7.41 8.01 13.62
C LEU A 9 -7.63 9.21 12.71
N GLY A 10 -6.75 9.34 11.71
CA GLY A 10 -6.98 10.24 10.58
C GLY A 10 -8.12 9.76 9.68
N THR A 11 -8.51 10.58 8.71
CA THR A 11 -9.55 10.22 7.73
C THR A 11 -9.21 8.99 6.90
N CYS A 12 -7.92 8.62 6.83
CA CYS A 12 -7.47 7.38 6.20
C CYS A 12 -7.78 6.10 6.98
N GLY A 13 -8.27 6.18 8.22
CA GLY A 13 -8.64 5.01 9.03
C GLY A 13 -7.47 4.17 9.56
N VAL A 14 -6.22 4.49 9.21
CA VAL A 14 -5.06 3.61 9.44
C VAL A 14 -3.85 4.29 10.10
N ARG A 15 -3.92 5.60 10.33
CA ARG A 15 -2.87 6.35 11.07
C ARG A 15 -3.48 7.01 12.29
N ARG A 16 -2.91 6.76 13.47
CA ARG A 16 -3.34 7.33 14.75
C ARG A 16 -2.42 8.45 15.19
N ASN A 17 -2.97 9.54 15.71
CA ASN A 17 -2.16 10.54 16.40
C ASN A 17 -1.78 10.04 17.79
N VAL A 18 -0.47 9.91 18.04
CA VAL A 18 0.13 9.54 19.32
C VAL A 18 1.16 10.61 19.68
N ASN A 19 0.88 11.40 20.71
CA ASN A 19 1.71 12.52 21.17
C ASN A 19 2.06 13.52 20.04
N GLY A 20 1.10 13.83 19.16
CA GLY A 20 1.31 14.72 18.01
C GLY A 20 1.97 14.06 16.79
N VAL A 21 2.29 12.77 16.85
CA VAL A 21 2.93 12.02 15.75
C VAL A 21 1.94 11.03 15.15
N MET A 22 1.84 11.00 13.82
CA MET A 22 1.00 10.03 13.12
C MET A 22 1.71 8.67 13.03
N ILE A 23 1.22 7.69 13.78
CA ILE A 23 1.72 6.30 13.79
C ILE A 23 0.84 5.43 12.88
N SER A 24 1.47 4.62 12.03
CA SER A 24 0.77 3.69 11.13
C SER A 24 0.34 2.43 11.88
N GLU A 25 -0.94 2.07 11.79
CA GLU A 25 -1.48 0.82 12.38
C GLU A 25 -1.39 -0.36 11.41
N THR A 26 -0.90 -0.13 10.19
CA THR A 26 -0.80 -1.12 9.11
C THR A 26 0.65 -1.51 8.79
N TYR A 27 1.60 -1.24 9.69
CA TYR A 27 3.00 -1.65 9.49
C TYR A 27 3.09 -3.16 9.25
N ARG A 28 3.84 -3.57 8.22
CA ARG A 28 3.95 -4.97 7.72
C ARG A 28 2.66 -5.59 7.22
N LYS A 29 1.55 -4.85 7.20
CA LYS A 29 0.26 -5.37 6.76
C LYS A 29 0.00 -4.97 5.31
N VAL A 30 -0.13 -5.96 4.45
CA VAL A 30 -0.25 -5.81 3.00
C VAL A 30 -1.56 -6.48 2.56
N SER A 31 -2.36 -5.78 1.77
CA SER A 31 -3.64 -6.26 1.23
C SER A 31 -3.53 -6.76 -0.21
N ALA A 32 -2.54 -6.27 -0.96
CA ALA A 32 -2.35 -6.60 -2.37
C ALA A 32 -0.86 -6.82 -2.69
N VAL A 33 -0.57 -7.90 -3.41
CA VAL A 33 0.77 -8.28 -3.85
C VAL A 33 0.68 -8.89 -5.24
N HIS A 34 1.26 -8.22 -6.24
CA HIS A 34 1.15 -8.62 -7.65
C HIS A 34 2.44 -8.33 -8.40
N TYR A 35 2.81 -9.20 -9.34
CA TYR A 35 3.81 -8.88 -10.36
C TYR A 35 3.09 -8.21 -11.54
N ASP A 36 3.25 -6.90 -11.68
CA ASP A 36 2.60 -6.10 -12.72
C ASP A 36 3.61 -5.71 -13.82
N PRO A 37 3.17 -5.46 -15.06
CA PRO A 37 3.98 -4.75 -16.03
C PRO A 37 4.24 -3.30 -15.57
N ILE A 38 5.43 -2.78 -15.83
CA ILE A 38 5.82 -1.41 -15.45
C ILE A 38 4.89 -0.34 -16.04
N GLU A 39 4.27 -0.62 -17.18
CA GLU A 39 3.32 0.26 -17.89
C GLU A 39 2.02 0.52 -17.11
N LYS A 40 1.71 -0.30 -16.10
CA LYS A 40 0.60 -0.03 -15.17
C LYS A 40 0.92 1.16 -14.24
N LYS A 41 2.21 1.49 -14.06
CA LYS A 41 2.65 2.67 -13.30
C LYS A 41 2.60 3.90 -14.21
N PRO A 42 2.51 5.13 -13.65
CA PRO A 42 2.49 6.35 -14.45
C PRO A 42 3.87 6.70 -15.07
N LEU A 43 4.55 5.70 -15.65
CA LEU A 43 5.92 5.73 -16.15
C LEU A 43 6.05 4.91 -17.46
N TYR A 44 5.25 5.25 -18.48
CA TYR A 44 5.06 4.41 -19.69
C TYR A 44 6.35 4.07 -20.47
N HIS A 45 7.35 4.95 -20.53
CA HIS A 45 8.63 4.70 -21.22
C HIS A 45 9.77 4.29 -20.28
N PHE A 46 9.45 3.92 -19.03
CA PHE A 46 10.44 3.48 -18.05
C PHE A 46 10.54 1.96 -18.09
N PHE A 47 11.65 1.44 -18.61
CA PHE A 47 11.91 -0.01 -18.77
C PHE A 47 10.79 -0.83 -19.45
N PRO A 48 10.36 -0.48 -20.68
CA PRO A 48 9.22 -1.14 -21.33
C PRO A 48 9.32 -2.68 -21.36
N GLY A 49 8.20 -3.35 -21.10
CA GLY A 49 8.06 -4.81 -21.04
C GLY A 49 8.59 -5.46 -19.75
N SER A 50 9.14 -4.67 -18.82
CA SER A 50 9.67 -5.19 -17.55
C SER A 50 8.57 -5.46 -16.53
N THR A 51 8.83 -6.42 -15.64
CA THR A 51 7.96 -6.72 -14.50
C THR A 51 8.36 -5.91 -13.28
N ILE A 52 7.39 -5.48 -12.47
CA ILE A 52 7.61 -4.83 -11.18
C ILE A 52 6.70 -5.41 -10.08
N LEU A 53 7.29 -5.79 -8.96
CA LEU A 53 6.56 -6.26 -7.78
C LEU A 53 5.80 -5.09 -7.17
N SER A 54 4.48 -5.18 -7.19
CA SER A 54 3.54 -4.17 -6.75
C SER A 54 2.91 -4.60 -5.44
N ILE A 55 3.09 -3.79 -4.40
CA ILE A 55 2.56 -4.07 -3.05
C ILE A 55 1.77 -2.89 -2.51
N GLY A 56 0.70 -3.18 -1.78
CA GLY A 56 -0.20 -2.17 -1.23
C GLY A 56 -0.79 -2.56 0.10
N SER A 57 -1.04 -1.56 0.93
CA SER A 57 -1.75 -1.71 2.20
C SER A 57 -3.17 -1.17 2.08
N ILE A 58 -3.83 -0.96 3.22
CA ILE A 58 -5.18 -0.41 3.30
C ILE A 58 -5.14 1.06 3.75
N GLY A 59 -6.25 1.75 3.53
CA GLY A 59 -6.50 3.11 3.98
C GLY A 59 -5.96 4.19 3.04
N CYS A 60 -6.84 5.14 2.67
CA CYS A 60 -6.55 6.28 1.83
C CYS A 60 -7.18 7.54 2.43
N ASN A 61 -6.50 8.69 2.33
CA ASN A 61 -7.03 9.97 2.79
C ASN A 61 -7.90 10.69 1.74
N LEU A 62 -8.18 10.04 0.62
CA LEU A 62 -9.04 10.53 -0.46
C LEU A 62 -10.37 9.78 -0.45
N ASN A 63 -11.43 10.43 -0.95
CA ASN A 63 -12.77 9.85 -1.07
C ASN A 63 -13.24 9.89 -2.54
N CYS A 64 -12.45 9.27 -3.42
CA CYS A 64 -12.69 9.30 -4.87
C CYS A 64 -13.95 8.50 -5.21
N SER A 65 -14.93 9.13 -5.87
CA SER A 65 -16.16 8.45 -6.33
C SER A 65 -15.92 7.39 -7.41
N PHE A 66 -14.73 7.40 -8.01
CA PHE A 66 -14.28 6.50 -9.08
C PHE A 66 -13.14 5.56 -8.63
N CYS A 67 -12.97 5.36 -7.32
CA CYS A 67 -11.90 4.49 -6.81
C CYS A 67 -12.13 3.03 -7.24
N GLN A 68 -11.20 2.48 -8.04
CA GLN A 68 -11.21 1.06 -8.42
C GLN A 68 -10.77 0.13 -7.29
N ASN A 69 -10.06 0.69 -6.29
CA ASN A 69 -9.56 -0.02 -5.12
C ASN A 69 -10.38 0.32 -3.87
N CYS A 70 -11.67 0.68 -4.03
CA CYS A 70 -12.49 1.18 -2.93
C CYS A 70 -12.44 0.24 -1.71
N ASP A 71 -12.55 -1.07 -1.94
CA ASP A 71 -12.59 -2.12 -0.92
C ASP A 71 -11.39 -2.13 0.03
N ILE A 72 -10.20 -1.69 -0.42
CA ILE A 72 -9.00 -1.57 0.42
C ILE A 72 -8.71 -0.12 0.83
N SER A 73 -9.06 0.85 -0.02
CA SER A 73 -8.78 2.27 0.22
C SER A 73 -9.68 2.87 1.30
N THR A 74 -10.90 2.34 1.47
CA THR A 74 -11.86 2.80 2.48
C THR A 74 -11.95 1.86 3.69
N ALA A 75 -11.11 0.81 3.73
CA ALA A 75 -10.96 -0.03 4.90
C ALA A 75 -10.21 0.71 6.02
N ASP A 76 -10.44 0.29 7.26
CA ASP A 76 -9.78 0.82 8.44
C ASP A 76 -8.83 -0.23 9.05
N ALA A 77 -8.15 0.13 10.15
CA ALA A 77 -7.20 -0.74 10.82
C ALA A 77 -7.77 -2.10 11.31
N SER A 78 -9.10 -2.32 11.28
CA SER A 78 -9.69 -3.64 11.56
C SER A 78 -9.41 -4.66 10.45
N GLY A 79 -9.07 -4.21 9.24
CA GLY A 79 -8.59 -5.04 8.15
C GLY A 79 -9.43 -4.95 6.87
N ALA A 80 -8.97 -5.65 5.84
CA ALA A 80 -9.64 -5.83 4.55
C ALA A 80 -9.39 -7.24 4.00
N PRO A 81 -10.10 -7.69 2.94
CA PRO A 81 -9.76 -8.92 2.26
C PRO A 81 -8.30 -8.93 1.78
N GLY A 82 -7.61 -10.06 1.95
CA GLY A 82 -6.20 -10.22 1.54
C GLY A 82 -5.17 -9.60 2.49
N TYR A 83 -5.60 -8.95 3.57
CA TYR A 83 -4.74 -8.32 4.57
C TYR A 83 -3.90 -9.35 5.35
N LYS A 84 -2.59 -9.37 5.08
CA LYS A 84 -1.62 -10.31 5.66
C LYS A 84 -0.41 -9.59 6.22
N ASP A 85 0.22 -10.19 7.23
CA ASP A 85 1.54 -9.75 7.71
C ASP A 85 2.62 -10.28 6.78
N TYR A 86 3.54 -9.42 6.36
CA TYR A 86 4.74 -9.78 5.63
C TYR A 86 5.96 -9.28 6.41
N ALA A 87 6.97 -10.14 6.56
CA ALA A 87 8.28 -9.65 6.96
C ALA A 87 8.86 -8.78 5.84
N VAL A 88 9.71 -7.82 6.21
CA VAL A 88 10.37 -6.96 5.22
C VAL A 88 11.24 -7.83 4.31
N GLU A 89 11.89 -8.83 4.90
CA GLU A 89 12.73 -9.81 4.25
C GLU A 89 11.93 -10.61 3.21
N ASP A 90 10.68 -11.00 3.51
CA ASP A 90 9.83 -11.75 2.58
C ASP A 90 9.55 -10.93 1.32
N ILE A 91 9.19 -9.65 1.48
CA ILE A 91 8.92 -8.74 0.35
C ILE A 91 10.19 -8.50 -0.48
N VAL A 92 11.33 -8.36 0.18
CA VAL A 92 12.63 -8.18 -0.48
C VAL A 92 12.99 -9.43 -1.27
N SER A 93 12.90 -10.62 -0.68
CA SER A 93 13.13 -11.90 -1.36
C SER A 93 12.19 -12.09 -2.55
N MET A 94 10.89 -11.81 -2.38
CA MET A 94 9.93 -11.85 -3.48
C MET A 94 10.31 -10.94 -4.66
N GLY A 95 10.92 -9.79 -4.38
CA GLY A 95 11.41 -8.87 -5.41
C GLY A 95 12.68 -9.37 -6.10
N ILE A 96 13.61 -9.95 -5.35
CA ILE A 96 14.90 -10.43 -5.87
C ILE A 96 14.73 -11.74 -6.66
N ASP A 97 13.89 -12.65 -6.17
CA ASP A 97 13.81 -14.02 -6.67
C ASP A 97 12.96 -14.15 -7.95
N TYR A 98 12.21 -13.12 -8.33
CA TYR A 98 11.34 -13.15 -9.51
C TYR A 98 12.08 -12.73 -10.79
N PRO A 99 12.20 -13.61 -11.81
CA PRO A 99 12.93 -13.30 -13.03
C PRO A 99 12.36 -12.09 -13.78
N GLY A 100 13.24 -11.16 -14.16
CA GLY A 100 12.85 -9.96 -14.90
C GLY A 100 12.10 -8.91 -14.07
N ASN A 101 12.00 -9.10 -12.75
CA ASN A 101 11.53 -8.07 -11.84
C ASN A 101 12.59 -6.97 -11.67
N ILE A 102 12.21 -5.71 -11.89
CA ILE A 102 13.15 -4.57 -11.85
C ILE A 102 13.10 -3.79 -10.53
N GLY A 103 12.21 -4.14 -9.61
CA GLY A 103 12.10 -3.46 -8.32
C GLY A 103 10.80 -3.72 -7.57
N ILE A 104 10.50 -2.84 -6.62
CA ILE A 104 9.31 -2.88 -5.77
C ILE A 104 8.60 -1.54 -5.86
N ALA A 105 7.31 -1.56 -6.20
CA ALA A 105 6.44 -0.40 -6.23
C ALA A 105 5.38 -0.47 -5.13
N PHE A 106 5.34 0.54 -4.27
CA PHE A 106 4.26 0.74 -3.32
C PHE A 106 3.11 1.44 -4.05
N THR A 107 2.01 0.71 -4.23
CA THR A 107 0.89 1.07 -5.09
C THR A 107 -0.35 0.33 -4.58
N TYR A 108 -1.56 0.76 -5.00
CA TYR A 108 -2.89 0.31 -4.55
C TYR A 108 -3.58 1.25 -3.56
#